data_AF-A0AAD8UUB9-F1
#
_entry.id   AF-A0AAD8UUB9-F1
#
_cell.length_a   1.000
_cell.length_b   1.000
_cell.length_c   1.000
_cell.angle_alpha   90.00
_cell.angle_beta   90.00
_cell.angle_gamma   90.00
#
_symmetry.space_group_name_H-M   'P 1'
#
loop_
_entity.id
_entity.type
_entity.pdbx_description
1 polymer ?
#
loop_
_entity_poly.entity_id
_entity_poly.type
_entity_poly.pdbx_seq_one_letter_code
_entity_poly.pdbx_strand_id
1 'polypeptide(L)'
;MHLHLPFYQVAAATQLVPSSTPTSKHNLKVHPPPSYDTVQQQQDQQFQNFDSKEWESVPKNLSIIYTPVPIGAGDNVSRRGINWEARFRVKAKDLPRLMREGFHWTVANIHREAGYFEYEAKEPIMKEAGWTCTRNYYLSDLICARDLQTLSRFDMAKLRPEQAYAALAWTNVQPGQHIYNFERLAPSRNFNAIYDDMPMEGWWPWPKRQPEADGKPDSAIKSS
;
A
#
# COMPACT_ATOMS: atom_id res chain seq x y z
N MET A 1 -0.63 -14.28 -35.72
CA MET A 1 -1.19 -13.05 -35.13
C MET A 1 -0.52 -12.89 -33.76
N HIS A 2 0.62 -12.19 -33.73
CA HIS A 2 1.41 -11.98 -32.51
C HIS A 2 0.99 -10.65 -31.89
N LEU A 3 0.37 -10.72 -30.72
CA LEU A 3 0.12 -9.56 -29.87
C LEU A 3 1.13 -9.58 -28.73
N HIS A 4 2.20 -8.80 -28.89
CA HIS A 4 3.02 -8.33 -27.80
C HIS A 4 2.30 -7.14 -27.13
N LEU A 5 2.02 -7.23 -25.83
CA LEU A 5 1.73 -6.08 -24.99
C LEU A 5 2.45 -6.23 -23.64
N PRO A 6 3.01 -5.14 -23.07
CA PRO A 6 4.09 -5.23 -22.09
C PRO A 6 3.63 -5.12 -20.63
N PHE A 7 4.26 -5.95 -19.79
CA PHE A 7 4.77 -5.73 -18.42
C PHE A 7 3.85 -5.12 -17.33
N TYR A 8 3.37 -6.00 -16.45
CA TYR A 8 3.34 -5.75 -15.00
C TYR A 8 4.72 -6.13 -14.43
N GLN A 9 5.37 -5.25 -13.68
CA GLN A 9 6.43 -5.68 -12.76
C GLN A 9 6.51 -4.71 -11.58
N VAL A 10 5.92 -5.09 -10.45
CA VAL A 10 6.47 -4.71 -9.15
C VAL A 10 7.59 -5.72 -8.91
N ALA A 11 8.84 -5.32 -9.14
CA ALA A 11 9.98 -6.21 -8.99
C ALA A 11 10.17 -6.58 -7.50
N ALA A 12 9.99 -7.86 -7.18
CA ALA A 12 10.41 -8.45 -5.93
C ALA A 12 11.94 -8.52 -5.90
N ALA A 13 12.58 -7.76 -5.01
CA ALA A 13 14.01 -7.91 -4.76
C ALA A 13 14.23 -9.09 -3.79
N THR A 14 14.56 -10.26 -4.33
CA THR A 14 15.11 -11.37 -3.55
C THR A 14 16.56 -11.03 -3.20
N GLN A 15 16.84 -10.70 -1.94
CA GLN A 15 18.23 -10.63 -1.46
C GLN A 15 18.76 -12.05 -1.23
N LEU A 16 19.69 -12.47 -2.07
CA LEU A 16 20.56 -13.62 -1.81
C LEU A 16 21.58 -13.23 -0.73
N VAL A 17 21.56 -13.94 0.39
CA VAL A 17 22.61 -13.89 1.41
C VAL A 17 23.79 -14.74 0.92
N PRO A 18 25.05 -14.26 1.00
CA PRO A 18 26.20 -15.15 1.05
C PRO A 18 26.76 -15.21 2.48
N SER A 19 26.97 -16.45 2.90
CA SER A 19 27.61 -16.90 4.13
C SER A 19 29.04 -16.38 4.31
N SER A 20 29.46 -16.27 5.57
CA SER A 20 30.76 -15.76 5.98
C SER A 20 31.91 -16.78 5.89
N THR A 21 33.02 -16.31 5.29
CA THR A 21 34.46 -16.60 5.53
C THR A 21 35.07 -17.97 5.12
N PRO A 22 36.40 -18.07 4.79
CA PRO A 22 37.50 -17.17 5.19
C PRO A 22 38.56 -16.74 4.13
N THR A 23 39.21 -15.61 4.44
CA THR A 23 40.57 -15.12 4.06
C THR A 23 41.19 -15.50 2.71
N SER A 24 41.30 -14.51 1.81
CA SER A 24 42.44 -14.40 0.87
C SER A 24 42.77 -12.92 0.61
N LYS A 25 44.07 -12.59 0.69
CA LYS A 25 44.64 -11.25 0.48
C LYS A 25 44.56 -10.89 -1.00
N HIS A 26 43.73 -9.95 -1.39
CA HIS A 26 43.78 -9.36 -2.74
C HIS A 26 43.68 -7.84 -2.72
N ASN A 27 44.56 -7.23 -3.53
CA ASN A 27 44.60 -5.82 -3.92
C ASN A 27 43.21 -5.18 -4.02
N LEU A 28 42.93 -4.24 -3.12
CA LEU A 28 41.77 -3.35 -3.22
C LEU A 28 42.00 -2.37 -4.37
N LYS A 29 41.53 -2.73 -5.58
CA LYS A 29 41.19 -1.72 -6.58
C LYS A 29 40.07 -0.87 -6.00
N VAL A 30 40.40 0.34 -5.57
CA VAL A 30 39.42 1.34 -5.16
C VAL A 30 38.67 1.75 -6.43
N HIS A 31 37.48 1.18 -6.63
CA HIS A 31 36.58 1.64 -7.66
C HIS A 31 36.06 3.03 -7.24
N PRO A 32 36.16 4.05 -8.11
CA PRO A 32 35.54 5.34 -7.82
C PRO A 32 34.03 5.13 -7.62
N PRO A 33 33.39 5.91 -6.74
CA PRO A 33 31.95 5.85 -6.58
C PRO A 33 31.28 6.08 -7.94
N PRO A 34 30.17 5.38 -8.24
CA PRO A 34 29.44 5.57 -9.48
C PRO A 34 29.09 7.06 -9.64
N SER A 35 29.19 7.55 -10.87
CA SER A 35 28.79 8.93 -11.18
C SER A 35 27.34 9.15 -10.76
N TYR A 36 27.04 10.35 -10.27
CA TYR A 36 25.68 10.76 -9.91
C TYR A 36 24.69 10.51 -11.06
N ASP A 37 25.11 10.80 -12.31
CA ASP A 37 24.29 10.55 -13.50
C ASP A 37 23.98 9.06 -13.71
N THR A 38 24.92 8.18 -13.35
CA THR A 38 24.73 6.73 -13.48
C THR A 38 23.80 6.18 -12.40
N VAL A 39 23.88 6.72 -11.17
CA VAL A 39 22.96 6.37 -10.08
C VAL A 39 21.54 6.86 -10.40
N GLN A 40 21.41 8.10 -10.90
CA GLN A 40 20.14 8.66 -11.31
C GLN A 40 19.52 7.87 -12.47
N GLN A 41 20.29 7.55 -13.52
CA GLN A 41 19.77 6.74 -14.65
C GLN A 41 19.35 5.33 -14.24
N GLN A 42 20.05 4.69 -13.29
CA GLN A 42 19.65 3.38 -12.76
C GLN A 42 18.37 3.45 -11.92
N GLN A 43 18.20 4.52 -11.14
CA GLN A 43 16.96 4.78 -10.40
C GLN A 43 15.82 5.11 -11.38
N ASP A 44 16.04 5.97 -12.36
CA ASP A 44 15.05 6.33 -13.39
C ASP A 44 14.65 5.12 -14.27
N GLN A 45 15.55 4.14 -14.44
CA GLN A 45 15.21 2.87 -15.11
C GLN A 45 14.40 1.91 -14.21
N GLN A 46 14.57 1.98 -12.88
CA GLN A 46 13.81 1.15 -11.93
C GLN A 46 12.43 1.73 -11.58
N PHE A 47 12.26 3.05 -11.69
CA PHE A 47 11.01 3.73 -11.35
C PHE A 47 10.33 4.25 -12.62
N GLN A 48 9.13 3.76 -12.93
CA GLN A 48 8.33 4.36 -14.00
C GLN A 48 8.13 5.86 -13.71
N ASN A 49 8.46 6.68 -14.72
CA ASN A 49 8.39 8.13 -14.59
C ASN A 49 6.96 8.56 -14.23
N PHE A 50 6.82 9.10 -13.04
CA PHE A 50 5.53 9.36 -12.41
C PHE A 50 4.79 10.55 -13.06
N ASP A 51 5.54 11.39 -13.77
CA ASP A 51 5.04 12.47 -14.64
C ASP A 51 4.76 11.98 -16.06
N SER A 52 4.72 10.65 -16.28
CA SER A 52 4.32 10.11 -17.57
C SER A 52 2.88 10.50 -17.88
N LYS A 53 2.69 11.15 -19.03
CA LYS A 53 1.39 11.55 -19.58
C LYS A 53 0.39 10.39 -19.66
N GLU A 54 0.88 9.16 -19.75
CA GLU A 54 0.05 7.94 -19.78
C GLU A 54 -0.79 7.74 -18.52
N TRP A 55 -0.39 8.34 -17.39
CA TRP A 55 -1.09 8.23 -16.11
C TRP A 55 -1.97 9.44 -15.78
N GLU A 56 -1.88 10.53 -16.54
CA GLU A 56 -2.71 11.72 -16.34
C GLU A 56 -4.20 11.41 -16.52
N SER A 57 -4.53 10.58 -17.52
CA SER A 57 -5.91 10.20 -17.86
C SER A 57 -6.47 9.06 -17.00
N VAL A 58 -5.62 8.33 -16.26
CA VAL A 58 -6.07 7.22 -15.41
C VAL A 58 -6.61 7.78 -14.09
N PRO A 59 -7.89 7.58 -13.78
CA PRO A 59 -8.45 8.10 -12.54
C PRO A 59 -7.97 7.27 -11.35
N LYS A 60 -7.95 7.90 -10.17
CA LYS A 60 -7.80 7.18 -8.90
C LYS A 60 -9.04 6.32 -8.69
N ASN A 61 -8.86 5.03 -8.40
CA ASN A 61 -9.97 4.08 -8.28
C ASN A 61 -9.83 3.09 -7.11
N LEU A 62 -8.82 3.30 -6.26
CA LEU A 62 -8.62 2.59 -5.01
C LEU A 62 -8.10 3.55 -3.94
N SER A 63 -8.64 3.47 -2.73
CA SER A 63 -8.15 4.17 -1.54
C SER A 63 -8.07 3.21 -0.37
N ILE A 64 -6.89 3.06 0.25
CA ILE A 64 -6.71 2.32 1.52
C ILE A 64 -6.37 3.33 2.61
N ILE A 65 -7.12 3.31 3.71
CA ILE A 65 -7.06 4.30 4.78
C ILE A 65 -6.50 3.63 6.04
N TYR A 66 -5.55 4.29 6.69
CA TYR A 66 -4.95 3.91 7.97
C TYR A 66 -5.17 5.01 8.98
N THR A 67 -5.36 4.61 10.24
CA THR A 67 -5.53 5.52 11.37
C THR A 67 -4.80 4.93 12.58
N PRO A 68 -4.50 5.75 13.61
CA PRO A 68 -3.99 5.29 14.91
C PRO A 68 -4.95 4.38 15.69
N VAL A 69 -6.17 4.13 15.20
CA VAL A 69 -7.15 3.31 15.91
C VAL A 69 -6.60 1.88 16.07
N PRO A 70 -6.50 1.35 17.31
CA PRO A 70 -6.00 0.00 17.53
C PRO A 70 -6.87 -1.07 16.86
N ILE A 71 -6.24 -2.19 16.50
CA ILE A 71 -6.96 -3.41 16.10
C ILE A 71 -7.74 -3.92 17.31
N GLY A 72 -9.00 -4.31 17.10
CA GLY A 72 -9.90 -4.76 18.17
C GLY A 72 -10.68 -3.64 18.87
N ALA A 73 -10.47 -2.38 18.47
CA ALA A 73 -11.34 -1.29 18.92
C ALA A 73 -12.78 -1.49 18.38
N GLY A 74 -13.78 -1.19 19.21
CA GLY A 74 -15.19 -1.29 18.83
C GLY A 74 -15.66 -0.16 17.91
N ASP A 75 -16.92 -0.24 17.48
CA ASP A 75 -17.59 0.76 16.64
C ASP A 75 -17.77 2.15 17.29
N ASN A 76 -17.71 2.22 18.62
CA ASN A 76 -17.85 3.46 19.40
C ASN A 76 -16.61 4.39 19.38
N VAL A 77 -15.58 4.09 18.59
CA VAL A 77 -14.39 4.95 18.51
C VAL A 77 -14.72 6.29 17.87
N SER A 78 -14.58 7.36 18.65
CA SER A 78 -14.78 8.71 18.14
C SER A 78 -13.68 9.10 17.15
N ARG A 79 -14.07 9.45 15.93
CA ARG A 79 -13.16 10.04 14.93
C ARG A 79 -12.51 11.34 15.41
N ARG A 80 -13.10 12.04 16.39
CA ARG A 80 -12.51 13.26 16.96
C ARG A 80 -11.22 13.00 17.74
N GLY A 81 -10.97 11.78 18.21
CA GLY A 81 -9.72 11.41 18.89
C GLY A 81 -8.55 11.05 17.95
N ILE A 82 -8.81 10.95 16.65
CA ILE A 82 -7.80 10.53 15.67
C ILE A 82 -6.88 11.71 15.33
N ASN A 83 -5.56 11.56 15.53
CA ASN A 83 -4.58 12.62 15.31
C ASN A 83 -3.90 12.58 13.94
N TRP A 84 -3.91 11.44 13.25
CA TRP A 84 -3.46 11.31 11.87
C TRP A 84 -4.30 10.31 11.08
N GLU A 85 -4.31 10.47 9.76
CA GLU A 85 -4.91 9.53 8.81
C GLU A 85 -3.98 9.41 7.60
N ALA A 86 -3.64 8.19 7.18
CA ALA A 86 -2.88 7.96 5.95
C ALA A 86 -3.79 7.33 4.90
N ARG A 87 -3.82 7.89 3.70
CA ARG A 87 -4.58 7.39 2.55
C ARG A 87 -3.65 7.00 1.43
N PHE A 88 -3.66 5.73 1.08
CA PHE A 88 -3.01 5.22 -0.11
C PHE A 88 -3.98 5.34 -1.27
N ARG A 89 -3.66 6.13 -2.30
CA ARG A 89 -4.55 6.25 -3.46
C ARG A 89 -3.87 5.65 -4.67
N VAL A 90 -4.52 4.66 -5.26
CA VAL A 90 -3.95 3.93 -6.39
C VAL A 90 -4.74 4.25 -7.65
N LYS A 91 -4.01 4.42 -8.75
CA LYS A 91 -4.52 4.44 -10.11
C LYS A 91 -4.28 3.06 -10.73
N ALA A 92 -5.35 2.30 -10.97
CA ALA A 92 -5.27 0.99 -11.60
C ALA A 92 -6.00 0.99 -12.95
N LYS A 93 -5.31 0.73 -14.06
CA LYS A 93 -5.96 0.55 -15.38
C LYS A 93 -6.86 -0.68 -15.40
N ASP A 94 -6.46 -1.74 -14.69
CA ASP A 94 -7.18 -3.01 -14.58
C ASP A 94 -7.35 -3.40 -13.11
N LEU A 95 -8.32 -2.76 -12.46
CA LEU A 95 -8.64 -2.98 -11.05
C LEU A 95 -9.09 -4.42 -10.74
N PRO A 96 -9.93 -5.09 -11.54
CA PRO A 96 -10.24 -6.51 -11.34
C PRO A 96 -8.98 -7.39 -11.31
N ARG A 97 -8.05 -7.18 -12.25
CA ARG A 97 -6.79 -7.92 -12.24
C ARG A 97 -5.95 -7.63 -10.98
N LEU A 98 -5.85 -6.38 -10.55
CA LEU A 98 -5.16 -6.01 -9.31
C LEU A 98 -5.77 -6.67 -8.06
N MET A 99 -7.09 -6.82 -8.03
CA MET A 99 -7.80 -7.52 -6.96
C MET A 99 -7.48 -9.02 -6.97
N ARG A 100 -7.51 -9.66 -8.15
CA ARG A 100 -7.24 -11.10 -8.31
C ARG A 100 -5.78 -11.47 -8.05
N GLU A 101 -4.84 -10.69 -8.56
CA GLU A 101 -3.39 -10.97 -8.47
C GLU A 101 -2.75 -10.44 -7.18
N GLY A 102 -3.49 -9.63 -6.41
CA GLY A 102 -3.01 -9.04 -5.18
C GLY A 102 -2.38 -7.66 -5.38
N PHE A 103 -2.58 -6.78 -4.41
CA PHE A 103 -1.92 -5.48 -4.36
C PHE A 103 -0.67 -5.58 -3.49
N HIS A 104 0.52 -5.59 -4.10
CA HIS A 104 1.79 -5.72 -3.37
C HIS A 104 2.57 -4.41 -3.44
N TRP A 105 2.82 -3.79 -2.29
CA TRP A 105 3.69 -2.62 -2.19
C TRP A 105 4.69 -2.77 -1.05
N THR A 106 5.81 -2.07 -1.17
CA THR A 106 6.87 -1.97 -0.16
C THR A 106 7.44 -0.55 -0.14
N VAL A 107 8.20 -0.22 0.89
CA VAL A 107 8.89 1.08 0.97
C VAL A 107 9.85 1.35 -0.20
N ALA A 108 10.28 0.31 -0.92
CA ALA A 108 11.10 0.44 -2.11
C ALA A 108 10.34 1.11 -3.26
N ASN A 109 9.00 1.11 -3.24
CA ASN A 109 8.20 1.78 -4.26
C ASN A 109 8.15 3.31 -4.06
N ILE A 110 8.46 3.83 -2.86
CA ILE A 110 8.29 5.24 -2.52
C ILE A 110 9.40 6.09 -3.14
N HIS A 111 9.04 7.07 -3.98
CA HIS A 111 9.96 8.11 -4.42
C HIS A 111 10.11 9.20 -3.35
N ARG A 112 11.06 9.01 -2.42
CA ARG A 112 11.23 9.86 -1.22
C ARG A 112 11.44 11.34 -1.54
N GLU A 113 12.20 11.63 -2.59
CA GLU A 113 12.58 12.99 -2.98
C GLU A 113 11.47 13.79 -3.65
N ALA A 114 10.42 13.11 -4.11
CA ALA A 114 9.25 13.74 -4.71
C ALA A 114 8.13 13.99 -3.70
N GLY A 115 8.35 13.65 -2.42
CA GLY A 115 7.42 13.93 -1.35
C GLY A 115 7.47 15.40 -0.91
N TYR A 116 6.33 15.95 -0.53
CA TYR A 116 6.21 17.34 -0.09
C TYR A 116 5.14 17.50 0.99
N PHE A 117 5.24 18.60 1.74
CA PHE A 117 4.24 19.00 2.73
C PHE A 117 3.32 20.07 2.15
N GLU A 118 2.04 20.00 2.48
CA GLU A 118 1.10 21.10 2.31
C GLU A 118 0.60 21.55 3.68
N TYR A 119 0.64 22.85 3.92
CA TYR A 119 0.20 23.47 5.17
C TYR A 119 -1.32 23.66 5.25
N GLU A 120 -2.04 23.28 4.19
CA GLU A 120 -3.50 23.32 4.12
C GLU A 120 -4.01 22.08 3.39
N ALA A 121 -4.96 21.36 4.01
CA ALA A 121 -5.64 20.26 3.34
C ALA A 121 -6.48 20.78 2.17
N LYS A 122 -6.16 20.40 0.93
CA LYS A 122 -6.87 20.89 -0.26
C LYS A 122 -8.27 20.28 -0.43
N GLU A 123 -8.48 19.06 0.03
CA GLU A 123 -9.72 18.33 -0.23
C GLU A 123 -10.84 18.71 0.77
N PRO A 124 -12.07 18.99 0.29
CA PRO A 124 -13.19 19.36 1.17
C PRO A 124 -13.42 18.36 2.30
N ILE A 125 -13.43 17.07 1.98
CA ILE A 125 -13.61 15.99 2.97
C ILE A 125 -12.54 15.99 4.06
N MET A 126 -11.33 16.47 3.75
CA MET A 126 -10.25 16.56 4.72
C MET A 126 -10.40 17.79 5.62
N LYS A 127 -10.82 18.93 5.03
CA LYS A 127 -11.13 20.14 5.78
C LYS A 127 -12.30 19.92 6.75
N GLU A 128 -13.36 19.27 6.29
CA GLU A 128 -14.54 18.91 7.12
C GLU A 128 -14.16 17.99 8.28
N ALA A 129 -13.18 17.11 8.08
CA ALA A 129 -12.64 16.24 9.13
C ALA A 129 -11.67 16.96 10.11
N GLY A 130 -11.37 18.25 9.88
CA GLY A 130 -10.47 19.06 10.70
C GLY A 130 -8.99 18.79 10.46
N TRP A 131 -8.62 18.19 9.33
CA TRP A 131 -7.22 18.06 8.94
C TRP A 131 -6.67 19.39 8.45
N THR A 132 -5.50 19.77 8.96
CA THR A 132 -4.88 21.07 8.67
C THR A 132 -3.69 20.95 7.73
N CYS A 133 -2.97 19.84 7.78
CA CYS A 133 -1.76 19.64 6.99
C CYS A 133 -1.75 18.27 6.30
N THR A 134 -1.02 18.19 5.19
CA THR A 134 -0.83 16.94 4.44
C THR A 134 0.65 16.73 4.12
N ARG A 135 1.07 15.46 4.05
CA ARG A 135 2.34 15.04 3.50
C ARG A 135 2.04 14.08 2.37
N ASN A 136 2.49 14.44 1.17
CA ASN A 136 2.33 13.66 -0.02
C ASN A 136 3.60 12.84 -0.24
N TYR A 137 3.43 11.58 -0.57
CA TYR A 137 4.52 10.73 -1.05
C TYR A 137 4.23 10.40 -2.50
N TYR A 138 5.26 10.46 -3.35
CA TYR A 138 5.10 10.09 -4.75
C TYR A 138 5.10 8.55 -4.89
N LEU A 139 3.90 8.06 -4.61
CA LEU A 139 3.29 6.78 -4.95
C LEU A 139 1.74 6.97 -5.03
N SER A 140 1.30 8.23 -5.21
CA SER A 140 -0.07 8.73 -5.01
C SER A 140 -0.64 8.59 -3.58
N ASP A 141 0.22 8.59 -2.55
CA ASP A 141 -0.22 8.47 -1.16
C ASP A 141 -0.27 9.83 -0.44
N LEU A 142 -1.34 10.05 0.32
CA LEU A 142 -1.66 11.29 1.03
C LEU A 142 -1.78 11.01 2.53
N ILE A 143 -0.97 11.64 3.36
CA ILE A 143 -1.05 11.54 4.82
C ILE A 143 -1.53 12.87 5.38
N CYS A 144 -2.57 12.85 6.21
CA CYS A 144 -3.15 14.02 6.83
C CYS A 144 -2.94 13.97 8.35
N ALA A 145 -2.73 15.13 8.96
CA ALA A 145 -2.69 15.27 10.41
C ALA A 145 -3.28 16.62 10.85
N ARG A 146 -3.55 16.76 12.15
CA ARG A 146 -4.01 18.03 12.74
C ARG A 146 -2.88 19.02 13.02
N ASP A 147 -1.65 18.53 13.04
CA ASP A 147 -0.46 19.32 13.33
C ASP A 147 0.78 18.72 12.66
N LEU A 148 1.79 19.56 12.40
CA LEU A 148 3.02 19.19 11.70
C LEU A 148 3.92 18.26 12.53
N GLN A 149 3.85 18.30 13.86
CA GLN A 149 4.66 17.45 14.73
C GLN A 149 4.22 15.99 14.61
N THR A 150 2.91 15.74 14.58
CA THR A 150 2.35 14.41 14.32
C THR A 150 2.75 13.93 12.92
N LEU A 151 2.63 14.79 11.91
CA LEU A 151 2.92 14.44 10.51
C LEU A 151 4.41 14.14 10.26
N SER A 152 5.31 14.89 10.90
CA SER A 152 6.78 14.71 10.77
C SER A 152 7.28 13.43 11.44
N ARG A 153 6.62 12.97 12.50
CA ARG A 153 6.93 11.72 13.22
C ARG A 153 6.36 10.47 12.55
N PHE A 154 5.43 10.65 11.60
CA PHE A 154 4.84 9.53 10.89
C PHE A 154 5.88 8.80 10.05
N ASP A 155 5.92 7.48 10.17
CA ASP A 155 6.82 6.61 9.43
C ASP A 155 6.02 5.58 8.62
N MET A 156 6.04 5.75 7.30
CA MET A 156 5.33 4.89 6.36
C MET A 156 5.84 3.44 6.39
N ALA A 157 7.10 3.21 6.79
CA ALA A 157 7.66 1.87 6.90
C ALA A 157 7.00 1.02 8.00
N LYS A 158 6.29 1.65 8.94
CA LYS A 158 5.60 0.97 10.04
C LYS A 158 4.19 0.51 9.69
N LEU A 159 3.67 0.90 8.52
CA LEU A 159 2.35 0.46 8.09
C LEU A 159 2.37 -1.01 7.70
N ARG A 160 1.28 -1.70 8.03
CA ARG A 160 1.07 -3.12 7.75
C ARG A 160 -0.33 -3.32 7.16
N PRO A 161 -0.54 -4.29 6.24
CA PRO A 161 -1.85 -4.56 5.66
C PRO A 161 -2.98 -4.70 6.69
N GLU A 162 -2.70 -5.34 7.82
CA GLU A 162 -3.66 -5.66 8.87
C GLU A 162 -4.13 -4.41 9.65
N GLN A 163 -3.37 -3.31 9.54
CA GLN A 163 -3.69 -2.05 10.19
C GLN A 163 -4.65 -1.18 9.40
N ALA A 164 -5.03 -1.57 8.17
CA ALA A 164 -6.00 -0.83 7.38
C ALA A 164 -7.28 -0.61 8.19
N TYR A 165 -7.69 0.65 8.25
CA TYR A 165 -8.92 1.08 8.89
C TYR A 165 -10.11 0.93 7.94
N ALA A 166 -9.90 1.31 6.68
CA ALA A 166 -10.88 1.15 5.61
C ALA A 166 -10.19 0.97 4.25
N ALA A 167 -10.89 0.39 3.29
CA ALA A 167 -10.46 0.36 1.90
C ALA A 167 -11.66 0.44 0.97
N LEU A 168 -11.55 1.25 -0.07
CA LEU A 168 -12.62 1.56 -1.02
C LEU A 168 -12.07 1.40 -2.42
N ALA A 169 -12.81 0.72 -3.29
CA ALA A 169 -12.54 0.73 -4.72
C ALA A 169 -13.82 1.06 -5.48
N TRP A 170 -13.69 1.79 -6.58
CA TRP A 170 -14.83 2.28 -7.35
C TRP A 170 -14.56 2.20 -8.86
N THR A 171 -15.63 2.14 -9.66
CA THR A 171 -15.49 2.26 -11.11
C THR A 171 -15.42 3.73 -11.51
N ASN A 172 -14.83 3.98 -12.68
CA ASN A 172 -14.86 5.29 -13.30
C ASN A 172 -16.00 5.41 -14.32
N VAL A 173 -16.89 4.40 -14.38
CA VAL A 173 -18.00 4.36 -15.34
C VAL A 173 -19.11 5.32 -14.92
N GLN A 174 -19.45 5.32 -13.63
CA GLN A 174 -20.41 6.27 -13.04
C GLN A 174 -19.93 6.74 -11.67
N PRO A 175 -20.09 8.04 -11.34
CA PRO A 175 -19.78 8.55 -10.01
C PRO A 175 -20.54 7.81 -8.92
N GLY A 176 -19.85 7.48 -7.82
CA GLY A 176 -20.45 6.85 -6.64
C GLY A 176 -20.61 5.32 -6.71
N GLN A 177 -20.21 4.67 -7.81
CA GLN A 177 -20.25 3.21 -7.91
C GLN A 177 -19.05 2.55 -7.24
N HIS A 178 -19.23 2.14 -5.99
CA HIS A 178 -18.26 1.32 -5.26
C HIS A 178 -18.38 -0.15 -5.67
N ILE A 179 -17.24 -0.79 -5.94
CA ILE A 179 -17.14 -2.23 -6.26
C ILE A 179 -16.49 -3.01 -5.13
N TYR A 180 -15.86 -2.31 -4.19
CA TYR A 180 -15.25 -2.89 -3.02
C TYR A 180 -15.37 -1.91 -1.86
N ASN A 181 -15.75 -2.43 -0.70
CA ASN A 181 -15.73 -1.72 0.56
C ASN A 181 -15.21 -2.64 1.66
N PHE A 182 -14.30 -2.09 2.45
CA PHE A 182 -13.89 -2.63 3.73
C PHE A 182 -13.92 -1.50 4.74
N GLU A 183 -14.64 -1.71 5.83
CA GLU A 183 -14.70 -0.83 7.00
C GLU A 183 -14.48 -1.68 8.25
N ARG A 184 -13.30 -1.55 8.87
CA ARG A 184 -12.89 -2.43 9.98
C ARG A 184 -13.86 -2.39 11.18
N LEU A 185 -14.42 -1.22 11.45
CA LEU A 185 -15.35 -1.00 12.56
C LEU A 185 -16.82 -1.29 12.21
N ALA A 186 -17.14 -1.55 10.93
CA ALA A 186 -18.48 -1.90 10.49
C ALA A 186 -18.44 -3.06 9.49
N PRO A 187 -18.05 -4.28 9.91
CA PRO A 187 -17.87 -5.41 8.99
C PRO A 187 -19.11 -5.78 8.18
N SER A 188 -20.32 -5.46 8.68
CA SER A 188 -21.58 -5.64 7.96
C SER A 188 -21.72 -4.81 6.69
N ARG A 189 -20.84 -3.81 6.51
CA ARG A 189 -20.77 -2.98 5.30
C ARG A 189 -19.74 -3.50 4.30
N ASN A 190 -18.96 -4.52 4.64
CA ASN A 190 -17.92 -5.02 3.76
C ASN A 190 -18.54 -5.76 2.58
N PHE A 191 -18.01 -5.50 1.39
CA PHE A 191 -18.39 -6.22 0.18
C PHE A 191 -17.28 -6.18 -0.87
N ASN A 192 -17.30 -7.17 -1.75
CA ASN A 192 -16.50 -7.22 -2.96
C ASN A 192 -17.42 -7.67 -4.09
N ALA A 193 -17.82 -6.73 -4.96
CA ALA A 193 -18.81 -6.99 -6.00
C ALA A 193 -18.25 -7.73 -7.22
N ILE A 194 -16.93 -7.95 -7.29
CA ILE A 194 -16.30 -8.65 -8.42
C ILE A 194 -16.05 -10.11 -8.08
N TYR A 195 -15.56 -10.39 -6.87
CA TYR A 195 -15.10 -11.73 -6.47
C TYR A 195 -15.75 -12.25 -5.20
N ASP A 196 -16.78 -11.58 -4.67
CA ASP A 196 -17.49 -11.96 -3.45
C ASP A 196 -16.50 -12.26 -2.29
N ASP A 197 -16.52 -13.47 -1.75
CA ASP A 197 -15.69 -13.88 -0.62
C ASP A 197 -14.30 -14.42 -1.03
N MET A 198 -13.91 -14.30 -2.30
CA MET A 198 -12.59 -14.76 -2.76
C MET A 198 -11.48 -14.07 -1.95
N PRO A 199 -10.60 -14.83 -1.28
CA PRO A 199 -9.48 -14.27 -0.55
C PRO A 199 -8.51 -13.49 -1.46
N MET A 200 -8.16 -12.27 -1.05
CA MET A 200 -7.25 -11.40 -1.78
C MET A 200 -5.88 -11.30 -1.11
N GLU A 201 -4.84 -11.33 -1.93
CA GLU A 201 -3.44 -11.31 -1.48
C GLU A 201 -2.90 -9.88 -1.29
N GLY A 202 -1.71 -9.78 -0.68
CA GLY A 202 -1.03 -8.51 -0.48
C GLY A 202 -1.76 -7.58 0.50
N TRP A 203 -1.95 -6.33 0.09
CA TRP A 203 -2.42 -5.21 0.90
C TRP A 203 -3.94 -5.00 0.87
N TRP A 204 -4.69 -5.86 0.17
CA TRP A 204 -6.14 -5.90 0.29
C TRP A 204 -6.54 -6.33 1.70
N PRO A 205 -7.25 -5.53 2.51
CA PRO A 205 -7.47 -5.86 3.91
C PRO A 205 -8.49 -6.97 4.16
N TRP A 206 -9.35 -7.25 3.17
CA TRP A 206 -10.43 -8.23 3.23
C TRP A 206 -10.91 -8.57 1.81
N PRO A 207 -11.42 -9.78 1.50
CA PRO A 207 -11.37 -10.98 2.32
C PRO A 207 -9.93 -11.51 2.41
N LYS A 208 -9.55 -12.06 3.57
CA LYS A 208 -8.24 -12.70 3.79
C LYS A 208 -8.40 -14.20 3.93
N ARG A 209 -7.41 -14.98 3.50
CA ARG A 209 -7.35 -16.40 3.83
C ARG A 209 -7.30 -16.52 5.34
N GLN A 210 -8.22 -17.28 5.92
CA GLN A 210 -8.04 -17.69 7.30
C GLN A 210 -6.81 -18.59 7.35
N PRO A 211 -5.94 -18.45 8.37
CA PRO A 211 -4.95 -19.49 8.62
C PRO A 211 -5.73 -20.79 8.80
N GLU A 212 -5.50 -21.75 7.91
CA GLU A 212 -6.11 -23.07 8.01
C GLU A 212 -5.89 -23.57 9.44
N ALA A 213 -6.95 -24.05 10.09
CA ALA A 213 -6.88 -24.67 11.41
C ALA A 213 -6.19 -26.04 11.27
N ASP A 214 -4.94 -26.03 10.84
CA ASP A 214 -4.17 -27.21 10.53
C ASP A 214 -3.59 -27.81 11.80
N GLY A 215 -4.11 -28.98 12.14
CA GLY A 215 -3.33 -30.01 12.82
C GLY A 215 -3.65 -30.29 14.28
N LYS A 216 -4.92 -30.53 14.64
CA LYS A 216 -5.17 -31.53 15.70
C LYS A 216 -5.35 -32.88 15.03
N PRO A 217 -4.41 -33.83 15.16
CA PRO A 217 -4.70 -35.20 14.79
C PRO A 217 -5.74 -35.73 15.79
N ASP A 218 -6.82 -36.28 15.26
CA ASP A 218 -7.72 -37.19 15.97
C ASP A 218 -6.90 -38.38 16.49
N SER A 219 -6.34 -38.27 17.70
CA SER A 219 -5.78 -39.42 18.39
C SER A 219 -6.88 -40.11 19.19
N ALA A 220 -7.48 -41.09 18.51
CA ALA A 220 -7.91 -42.37 19.04
C ALA A 220 -9.05 -42.40 20.07
N ILE A 221 -10.22 -42.76 19.53
CA ILE A 221 -11.07 -43.80 20.11
C ILE A 221 -10.16 -44.98 20.48
N LYS A 222 -9.94 -45.20 21.78
CA LYS A 222 -9.60 -46.52 22.31
C LYS A 222 -10.82 -47.06 23.03
N SER A 223 -11.47 -48.00 22.38
CA SER A 223 -12.33 -48.98 23.03
C SER A 223 -11.52 -49.70 24.11
N SER A 224 -12.06 -49.75 25.31
CA SER A 224 -11.85 -50.82 26.30
C SER A 224 -13.09 -50.87 27.18
#